data_AF-A0A1E5FN36-F1
#
_entry.id   AF-A0A1E5FN36-F1
#
_cell.length_a   1.000
_cell.length_b   1.000
_cell.length_c   1.000
_cell.angle_alpha   90.00
_cell.angle_beta   90.00
_cell.angle_gamma   90.00
#
_symmetry.space_group_name_H-M   'P 1'
#
loop_
_entity.id
_entity.type
_entity.pdbx_description
1 polymer ?
#
loop_
_entity_poly.entity_id
_entity_poly.type
_entity_poly.pdbx_seq_one_letter_code
_entity_poly.pdbx_strand_id
1 'polypeptide(L)'
;MAAYLQEFDSSGLSPSEFCQLHDINIKTFTNNRYKQRKTVEPSEPEPFIEVAKPDAEQRSEPKPHRKSGVLPSLRLEAGDCQLHISTSVTLVWIAELLREVAK
;
A
#
# COMPACT_ATOMS: atom_id res chain seq x y z
N MET A 1 0.59 18.01 19.63
CA MET A 1 0.76 17.39 18.29
C MET A 1 0.39 18.42 17.24
N ALA A 2 1.09 18.46 16.10
CA ALA A 2 0.79 19.42 15.06
C ALA A 2 -0.46 18.98 14.26
N ALA A 3 -1.60 19.66 14.46
CA ALA A 3 -2.89 19.28 13.88
C ALA A 3 -2.87 19.17 12.34
N TYR A 4 -2.02 19.94 11.67
CA TYR A 4 -1.87 19.93 10.22
C TYR A 4 -1.32 18.62 9.64
N LEU A 5 -0.66 17.76 10.42
CA LEU A 5 -0.11 16.49 9.90
C LEU A 5 -1.22 15.47 9.59
N GLN A 6 -2.28 15.47 10.40
CA GLN A 6 -3.45 14.62 10.17
C GLN A 6 -4.25 15.12 8.96
N GLU A 7 -4.39 16.44 8.83
CA GLU A 7 -5.01 17.08 7.67
C GLU A 7 -4.23 16.79 6.37
N PHE A 8 -2.89 16.78 6.44
CA PHE A 8 -2.03 16.36 5.34
C PHE A 8 -2.31 14.92 4.90
N ASP A 9 -2.41 13.97 5.83
CA ASP A 9 -2.63 12.56 5.48
C ASP A 9 -3.98 12.34 4.77
N SER A 10 -4.98 13.21 4.99
CA SER A 10 -6.25 13.22 4.27
C SER A 10 -6.27 14.07 2.99
N SER A 11 -5.29 14.96 2.81
CA SER A 11 -5.31 15.97 1.74
C SER A 11 -5.00 15.42 0.35
N GLY A 12 -4.26 14.30 0.27
CA GLY A 12 -3.76 13.74 -1.00
C GLY A 12 -2.72 14.63 -1.71
N LEU A 13 -2.32 15.75 -1.11
CA LEU A 13 -1.36 16.69 -1.67
C LEU A 13 0.08 16.22 -1.44
N SER A 14 1.01 16.64 -2.29
CA SER A 14 2.43 16.47 -1.99
C SER A 14 2.84 17.34 -0.79
N PRO A 15 3.91 16.99 -0.05
CA PRO A 15 4.39 17.79 1.08
C PRO A 15 4.66 19.25 0.71
N SER A 16 5.17 19.50 -0.50
CA SER A 16 5.48 20.85 -0.97
C SER A 16 4.22 21.66 -1.22
N GLU A 17 3.22 21.09 -1.88
CA GLU A 17 1.93 21.75 -2.17
C GLU A 17 1.16 22.04 -0.87
N PHE A 18 1.13 21.07 0.05
CA PHE A 18 0.50 21.27 1.35
C PHE A 18 1.21 22.37 2.16
N CYS A 19 2.54 22.37 2.16
CA CYS A 19 3.32 23.40 2.84
C CYS A 19 3.08 24.79 2.25
N GLN A 20 2.92 24.91 0.93
CA GLN A 20 2.59 26.18 0.28
C GLN A 20 1.17 26.65 0.61
N LEU A 21 0.20 25.75 0.65
CA LEU A 21 -1.20 26.07 0.92
C LEU A 21 -1.43 26.54 2.36
N HIS A 22 -0.73 25.94 3.31
CA HIS A 22 -0.87 26.21 4.74
C HIS A 22 0.19 27.17 5.31
N ASP A 23 1.00 27.79 4.44
CA ASP A 23 2.12 28.67 4.81
C ASP A 23 3.07 28.04 5.85
N ILE A 24 3.37 26.75 5.67
CA ILE A 24 4.23 25.97 6.54
C ILE A 24 5.62 25.86 5.93
N ASN A 25 6.65 26.12 6.72
CA ASN A 25 8.01 25.86 6.29
C ASN A 25 8.24 24.35 6.06
N ILE A 26 8.62 23.97 4.83
CA ILE A 26 8.79 22.57 4.44
C ILE A 26 9.80 21.80 5.30
N LYS A 27 10.86 22.46 5.80
CA LYS A 27 11.86 21.84 6.69
C LYS A 27 11.26 21.54 8.06
N THR A 28 10.43 22.45 8.56
CA THR A 28 9.70 22.26 9.83
C THR A 28 8.68 21.14 9.69
N PHE A 29 7.94 21.10 8.59
CA PHE A 29 6.98 20.04 8.28
C PHE A 29 7.64 18.65 8.25
N THR A 30 8.74 18.49 7.50
CA THR A 30 9.46 17.21 7.41
C THR A 30 10.02 16.75 8.75
N ASN A 31 10.59 17.65 9.55
CA ASN A 31 11.10 17.33 10.89
C ASN A 31 9.98 16.84 11.81
N ASN A 32 8.83 17.53 11.82
CA ASN A 32 7.69 17.15 12.64
C ASN A 32 7.07 15.82 12.19
N ARG A 33 6.94 15.58 10.89
CA ARG A 33 6.46 14.30 10.34
C ARG A 33 7.39 13.14 10.71
N TYR A 34 8.71 13.36 10.67
CA TYR A 34 9.69 12.36 11.09
C TYR A 34 9.59 12.05 12.60
N LYS A 35 9.47 13.09 13.43
CA LYS A 35 9.26 12.93 14.89
C LYS A 35 7.98 12.16 15.19
N GLN A 36 6.89 12.45 14.49
CA GLN A 36 5.62 11.72 14.66
C GLN A 36 5.79 10.22 14.37
N ARG A 37 6.47 9.86 13.28
CA ARG A 37 6.77 8.45 12.95
C ARG A 37 7.65 7.74 13.97
N LYS A 38 8.49 8.48 14.70
CA LYS A 38 9.32 7.93 15.78
C LYS A 38 8.59 7.82 17.11
N THR A 39 7.55 8.64 17.32
CA THR A 39 6.74 8.63 18.54
C THR A 39 5.62 7.59 18.47
N VAL A 40 5.18 7.22 17.27
CA VAL A 40 4.44 5.96 17.07
C VAL A 40 5.45 4.84 17.28
N GLU A 41 5.30 4.09 18.37
CA GLU A 41 6.14 2.95 18.75
C GLU A 41 6.49 2.06 17.54
N PRO A 42 7.66 1.40 17.53
CA PRO A 42 7.88 0.29 16.63
C PRO A 42 6.80 -0.75 16.96
N SER A 43 5.93 -1.09 15.99
CA SER A 43 5.14 -2.31 16.10
C SER A 43 6.08 -3.44 16.51
N GLU A 44 5.65 -4.19 17.52
CA GLU A 44 6.38 -5.29 18.12
C GLU A 44 7.15 -6.08 17.05
N PRO A 45 8.42 -6.44 17.30
CA PRO A 45 9.15 -7.28 16.36
C PRO A 45 8.32 -8.54 16.12
N GLU A 46 7.97 -8.80 14.85
CA GLU A 46 7.26 -10.01 14.48
C GLU A 46 8.00 -11.20 15.11
N PRO A 47 7.28 -12.13 15.78
CA PRO A 47 7.92 -13.24 16.44
C PRO A 47 8.74 -14.03 15.41
N PHE A 48 10.02 -14.26 15.72
CA PHE A 48 10.88 -15.08 14.89
C PHE A 48 10.25 -16.46 14.72
N ILE A 49 9.81 -16.77 13.50
CA ILE A 49 9.36 -18.10 13.15
C ILE A 49 10.62 -18.97 13.06
N GLU A 50 10.90 -19.75 14.10
CA GLU A 50 11.90 -20.81 14.05
C GLU A 50 11.47 -21.83 12.98
N VAL A 51 12.09 -21.75 11.81
CA VAL A 51 11.95 -22.76 10.76
C VAL A 51 12.75 -23.98 11.19
N ALA A 52 12.06 -24.97 11.80
CA ALA A 52 12.64 -26.28 12.03
C ALA A 52 13.08 -26.90 10.69
N LYS A 53 14.29 -27.48 10.67
CA LYS A 53 14.80 -28.19 9.49
C LYS A 53 13.87 -29.36 9.16
N PRO A 54 13.43 -29.54 7.91
CA PRO A 54 12.64 -30.69 7.55
C PRO A 54 13.55 -31.92 7.56
N ASP A 55 13.39 -32.78 8.56
CA ASP A 55 13.92 -34.12 8.49
C ASP A 55 13.19 -34.89 7.37
N ALA A 56 13.95 -35.70 6.66
CA ALA A 56 13.53 -36.35 5.44
C ALA A 56 12.47 -37.43 5.71
N GLU A 57 11.69 -37.71 4.66
CA GLU A 57 10.80 -38.87 4.51
C GLU A 57 9.52 -38.89 5.37
N GLN A 58 8.39 -38.52 4.75
CA GLN A 58 7.39 -39.54 4.44
C GLN A 58 6.47 -39.11 3.28
N ARG A 59 6.63 -39.83 2.17
CA ARG A 59 5.75 -39.81 1.00
C ARG A 59 4.41 -40.45 1.38
N SER A 60 3.28 -39.78 1.11
CA SER A 60 2.11 -40.31 0.36
C SER A 60 0.82 -39.56 0.71
N GLU A 61 0.48 -38.54 -0.09
CA GLU A 61 -0.89 -38.28 -0.58
C GLU A 61 -0.81 -37.12 -1.58
N PRO A 62 -1.35 -37.23 -2.81
CA PRO A 62 -1.44 -36.07 -3.70
C PRO A 62 -2.58 -35.19 -3.21
N LYS A 63 -2.34 -34.39 -2.17
CA LYS A 63 -3.20 -33.24 -1.88
C LYS A 63 -3.12 -32.34 -3.11
N PRO A 64 -4.29 -31.91 -3.65
CA PRO A 64 -4.30 -31.13 -4.88
C PRO A 64 -3.42 -29.93 -4.64
N HIS A 65 -2.47 -29.68 -5.55
CA HIS A 65 -1.78 -28.41 -5.62
C HIS A 65 -2.81 -27.35 -5.32
N ARG A 66 -2.64 -26.63 -4.19
CA ARG A 66 -3.39 -25.41 -3.95
C ARG A 66 -3.13 -24.62 -5.21
N LYS A 67 -4.08 -24.63 -6.14
CA LYS A 67 -4.12 -23.75 -7.29
C LYS A 67 -3.90 -22.41 -6.63
N SER A 68 -2.72 -21.83 -6.86
CA SER A 68 -2.39 -20.47 -6.43
C SER A 68 -3.64 -19.69 -6.76
N GLY A 69 -4.42 -19.37 -5.72
CA GLY A 69 -5.76 -18.83 -5.90
C GLY A 69 -5.55 -17.63 -6.78
N VAL A 70 -6.07 -17.67 -8.00
CA VAL A 70 -6.01 -16.55 -8.91
C VAL A 70 -6.76 -15.46 -8.17
N LEU A 71 -6.02 -14.60 -7.47
CA LEU A 71 -6.57 -13.42 -6.86
C LEU A 71 -7.30 -12.70 -8.01
N PRO A 72 -8.54 -12.24 -7.80
CA PRO A 72 -9.33 -11.65 -8.86
C PRO A 72 -8.68 -10.34 -9.33
N SER A 73 -7.67 -10.43 -10.20
CA SER A 73 -7.01 -9.26 -10.75
C SER A 73 -7.88 -8.69 -11.84
N LEU A 74 -8.28 -7.43 -11.69
CA LEU A 74 -8.95 -6.71 -12.76
C LEU A 74 -7.89 -6.33 -13.79
N ARG A 75 -8.12 -6.68 -15.06
CA ARG A 75 -7.20 -6.39 -16.17
C ARG A 75 -7.94 -5.55 -17.20
N LEU A 76 -7.32 -4.46 -17.63
CA LEU A 76 -7.78 -3.63 -18.74
C LEU A 76 -6.82 -3.85 -19.91
N GLU A 77 -7.37 -4.11 -21.09
CA GLU A 77 -6.60 -4.38 -22.31
C GLU A 77 -6.90 -3.29 -23.34
N ALA A 78 -5.83 -2.73 -23.93
CA ALA A 78 -5.90 -1.69 -24.95
C ALA A 78 -4.85 -1.99 -26.03
N GLY A 79 -5.25 -2.75 -27.05
CA GLY A 79 -4.33 -3.22 -28.10
C GLY A 79 -3.22 -4.10 -27.51
N ASP A 80 -1.97 -3.69 -27.70
CA ASP A 80 -0.78 -4.40 -27.19
C ASP A 80 -0.44 -4.04 -25.74
N CYS A 81 -1.22 -3.16 -25.11
CA CYS A 81 -1.02 -2.73 -23.72
C CYS A 81 -2.00 -3.44 -22.79
N GLN A 82 -1.50 -3.87 -21.63
CA GLN A 82 -2.30 -4.43 -20.55
C GLN A 82 -2.02 -3.68 -19.26
N LEU A 83 -3.08 -3.20 -18.60
CA LEU A 83 -3.01 -2.62 -17.27
C LEU A 83 -3.55 -3.63 -16.26
N HIS A 84 -2.72 -3.98 -15.29
CA HIS A 84 -3.07 -4.85 -14.18
C HIS A 84 -3.47 -4.01 -12.97
N ILE A 85 -4.69 -4.22 -12.48
CA ILE A 85 -5.25 -3.51 -11.33
C ILE A 85 -5.31 -4.49 -10.15
N SER A 86 -4.60 -4.15 -9.08
CA SER A 86 -4.59 -4.92 -7.84
C SER A 86 -5.97 -4.92 -7.17
N THR A 87 -6.31 -6.02 -6.50
CA THR A 87 -7.55 -6.15 -5.69
C THR A 87 -7.59 -5.21 -4.48
N SER A 88 -6.46 -4.61 -4.12
CA SER A 88 -6.36 -3.62 -3.04
C SER A 88 -6.88 -2.23 -3.43
N VAL A 89 -7.18 -2.02 -4.70
CA VAL A 89 -7.62 -0.73 -5.23
C VAL A 89 -9.11 -0.53 -4.94
N THR A 90 -9.49 0.69 -4.55
CA THR A 90 -10.88 1.03 -4.22
C THR A 90 -11.73 1.15 -5.49
N LEU A 91 -13.02 0.84 -5.38
CA LEU A 91 -13.98 1.00 -6.48
C LEU A 91 -14.09 2.45 -6.96
N VAL A 92 -13.88 3.42 -6.06
CA VAL A 92 -13.89 4.86 -6.40
C VAL A 92 -12.75 5.19 -7.35
N TRP A 93 -11.54 4.72 -7.06
CA TRP A 93 -10.38 4.93 -7.93
C TRP A 93 -10.61 4.32 -9.33
N ILE A 94 -11.22 3.13 -9.39
CA ILE A 94 -11.55 2.48 -10.67
C ILE A 94 -12.57 3.33 -11.45
N ALA A 95 -13.59 3.86 -10.78
CA ALA A 95 -14.58 4.73 -11.41
C ALA A 95 -13.97 6.03 -11.95
N GLU A 96 -13.01 6.61 -11.23
CA GLU A 96 -12.26 7.80 -11.68
C GLU A 96 -11.39 7.49 -12.90
N LEU A 97 -10.66 6.37 -12.88
CA LEU A 97 -9.87 5.91 -14.02
C LEU A 97 -10.74 5.75 -15.27
N LEU A 98 -11.89 5.08 -15.15
CA LEU A 98 -12.82 4.88 -16.28
C LEU A 98 -13.41 6.21 -16.77
N ARG A 99 -13.70 7.15 -15.87
CA ARG A 99 -14.20 8.47 -16.24
C ARG A 99 -13.17 9.27 -17.04
N GLU A 100 -11.89 9.17 -16.69
CA GLU A 100 -10.82 9.88 -17.41
C GLU A 100 -10.55 9.28 -18.79
N VAL A 101 -10.57 7.95 -18.90
CA VAL A 101 -10.31 7.25 -20.17
C VAL A 101 -11.47 7.35 -21.16
N ALA A 102 -12.69 7.58 -20.69
CA ALA A 102 -13.89 7.71 -21.53
C ALA A 102 -14.15 9.13 -22.08
N LYS A 103 -13.21 10.07 -21.89
CA LYS A 103 -13.26 11.42 -22.48
C LYS A 103 -12.67 11.42 -23.89
#